data_AF-A0A2W4PFV6-F1
#
_entry.id   AF-A0A2W4PFV6-F1
#
_cell.length_a   1.000
_cell.length_b   1.000
_cell.length_c   1.000
_cell.angle_alpha   90.00
_cell.angle_beta   90.00
_cell.angle_gamma   90.00
#
_symmetry.space_group_name_H-M   'P 1'
#
loop_
_entity.id
_entity.type
_entity.pdbx_description
1 polymer ?
#
loop_
_entity_poly.entity_id
_entity_poly.type
_entity_poly.pdbx_seq_one_letter_code
_entity_poly.pdbx_strand_id
1 'polypeptide(L)'
;MVRSFGARSTWFALMTLLAAFAVLTTGVLAQDSGEFVLSETDTSLNMDFYMGGAKVYCVNEFRMPWPTYENGGGFLVLDPQGEEILFVPEAAIEEGIAQVEQTGQYATLGVSERLWYGGAPIAIYYLPSGEFQINAADEWEKPVEFRWTECRNVTVATSDGCKPGWDRNASGRCVYENLY
;
A
#
# COMPACT_ATOMS: atom_id res chain seq x y z
N MET A 1 22.81 -24.76 -70.09
CA MET A 1 23.75 -23.94 -70.90
C MET A 1 22.95 -22.69 -71.30
N VAL A 2 23.27 -21.44 -70.99
CA VAL A 2 24.53 -20.71 -70.78
C VAL A 2 24.29 -19.58 -69.76
N ARG A 3 25.33 -19.26 -68.97
CA ARG A 3 25.39 -18.22 -67.92
C ARG A 3 25.50 -16.81 -68.53
N SER A 4 24.97 -15.79 -67.83
CA SER A 4 25.57 -14.44 -67.77
C SER A 4 24.76 -13.52 -66.86
N PHE A 5 25.20 -13.30 -65.62
CA PHE A 5 24.92 -12.06 -64.89
C PHE A 5 26.25 -11.53 -64.37
N GLY A 6 26.67 -10.40 -64.93
CA GLY A 6 27.93 -9.73 -64.63
C GLY A 6 27.89 -9.02 -63.29
N ALA A 7 29.00 -9.14 -62.56
CA ALA A 7 29.33 -8.40 -61.36
C ALA A 7 30.06 -7.09 -61.74
N ARG A 8 29.69 -5.98 -61.07
CA ARG A 8 30.53 -4.79 -60.77
C ARG A 8 29.90 -4.11 -59.56
N SER A 9 30.30 -4.44 -58.33
CA SER A 9 31.44 -3.91 -57.56
C SER A 9 31.44 -2.39 -57.34
N THR A 10 31.14 -2.04 -56.07
CA THR A 10 31.81 -1.04 -55.22
C THR A 10 31.83 0.42 -55.65
N TRP A 11 31.07 1.25 -54.93
CA TRP A 11 31.57 2.55 -54.45
C TRP A 11 31.16 2.78 -53.00
N PHE A 12 32.06 3.45 -52.30
CA PHE A 12 32.27 3.54 -50.87
C PHE A 12 31.20 4.35 -50.10
N ALA A 13 31.12 4.03 -48.81
CA ALA A 13 30.38 4.72 -47.76
C ALA A 13 30.85 6.17 -47.52
N LEU A 14 29.94 7.02 -47.04
CA LEU A 14 30.32 8.14 -46.15
C LEU A 14 29.17 8.59 -45.23
N MET A 15 29.38 8.31 -43.94
CA MET A 15 29.00 9.01 -42.71
C MET A 15 27.71 9.83 -42.61
N THR A 16 26.86 9.31 -41.72
CA THR A 16 25.95 9.98 -40.78
C THR A 16 26.60 11.17 -40.04
N LEU A 17 25.91 12.31 -39.97
CA LEU A 17 26.12 13.30 -38.92
C LEU A 17 24.83 14.06 -38.59
N LEU A 18 24.61 14.23 -37.27
CA LEU A 18 23.44 14.78 -36.61
C LEU A 18 23.21 16.27 -36.86
N ALA A 19 21.95 16.70 -36.84
CA ALA A 19 21.47 17.80 -35.98
C ALA A 19 19.94 17.94 -36.10
N ALA A 20 19.19 17.27 -35.22
CA ALA A 20 17.79 17.57 -35.01
C ALA A 20 17.71 18.89 -34.22
N PHE A 21 17.08 19.91 -34.81
CA PHE A 21 16.76 21.17 -34.14
C PHE A 21 15.69 20.89 -33.07
N ALA A 22 16.11 20.87 -31.81
CA ALA A 22 15.22 20.79 -30.66
C ALA A 22 14.48 22.12 -30.50
N VAL A 23 13.15 22.08 -30.61
CA VAL A 23 12.27 23.18 -30.23
C VAL A 23 12.28 23.27 -28.70
N LEU A 24 12.91 24.31 -28.17
CA LEU A 24 12.84 24.67 -26.75
C LEU A 24 11.47 25.31 -26.47
N THR A 25 10.50 24.50 -26.05
CA THR A 25 9.38 25.02 -25.26
C THR A 25 9.79 25.00 -23.80
N THR A 26 9.88 26.18 -23.18
CA THR A 26 9.97 26.33 -21.72
C THR A 26 8.65 25.87 -21.13
N GLY A 27 8.53 24.56 -20.92
CA GLY A 27 7.52 23.97 -20.06
C GLY A 27 7.79 24.44 -18.63
N VAL A 28 6.92 25.30 -18.12
CA VAL A 28 6.81 25.61 -16.70
C VAL A 28 6.64 24.26 -15.99
N LEU A 29 7.64 23.86 -15.21
CA LEU A 29 7.48 22.78 -14.24
C LEU A 29 6.51 23.30 -13.19
N ALA A 30 5.23 23.03 -13.39
CA ALA A 30 4.29 22.95 -12.28
C ALA A 30 4.83 21.82 -11.40
N GLN A 31 5.55 22.20 -10.35
CA GLN A 31 5.81 21.33 -9.22
C GLN A 31 4.45 21.12 -8.57
N ASP A 32 3.74 20.12 -9.08
CA ASP A 32 2.53 19.60 -8.47
C ASP A 32 2.95 19.14 -7.07
N SER A 33 2.60 19.94 -6.07
CA SER A 33 2.63 19.54 -4.68
C SER A 33 1.55 18.49 -4.56
N GLY A 34 1.87 17.26 -4.95
CA GLY A 34 0.94 16.14 -5.08
C GLY A 34 0.20 15.93 -3.78
N GLU A 35 -0.95 16.60 -3.67
CA GLU A 35 -2.08 16.13 -2.92
C GLU A 35 -2.33 14.72 -3.45
N PHE A 36 -2.22 13.72 -2.57
CA PHE A 36 -2.37 12.32 -2.92
C PHE A 36 -3.78 12.14 -3.49
N VAL A 37 -3.90 12.16 -4.82
CA VAL A 37 -5.13 11.86 -5.52
C VAL A 37 -5.38 10.39 -5.29
N LEU A 38 -6.37 10.10 -4.43
CA LEU A 38 -6.98 8.78 -4.32
C LEU A 38 -7.25 8.26 -5.72
N SER A 39 -6.57 7.19 -6.13
CA SER A 39 -6.93 6.48 -7.35
C SER A 39 -8.40 6.09 -7.22
N GLU A 40 -9.26 6.54 -8.14
CA GLU A 40 -10.70 6.24 -8.17
C GLU A 40 -11.04 4.73 -8.22
N THR A 41 -10.03 3.85 -8.23
CA THR A 41 -10.16 2.39 -8.40
C THR A 41 -9.63 1.55 -7.23
N ASP A 42 -8.85 2.10 -6.31
CA ASP A 42 -8.36 1.32 -5.15
C ASP A 42 -9.28 1.51 -3.96
N THR A 43 -9.88 0.41 -3.51
CA THR A 43 -10.82 0.38 -2.38
C THR A 43 -10.16 -0.12 -1.10
N SER A 44 -8.82 -0.22 -1.08
CA SER A 44 -8.08 -0.61 0.11
C SER A 44 -8.24 0.43 1.23
N LEU A 45 -8.35 -0.07 2.45
CA LEU A 45 -8.47 0.71 3.67
C LEU A 45 -7.18 1.48 3.97
N ASN A 46 -6.03 0.80 3.79
CA ASN A 46 -4.72 1.42 3.86
C ASN A 46 -4.30 1.82 2.44
N MET A 47 -3.95 3.09 2.27
CA MET A 47 -3.61 3.64 0.95
C MET A 47 -2.10 3.75 0.71
N ASP A 48 -1.29 3.34 1.69
CA ASP A 48 0.16 3.54 1.68
C ASP A 48 0.95 2.22 1.72
N PHE A 49 2.16 2.29 1.15
CA PHE A 49 3.11 1.19 0.92
C PHE A 49 3.86 0.70 2.18
N TYR A 50 3.66 1.31 3.35
CA TYR A 50 4.51 1.11 4.54
C TYR A 50 4.42 -0.27 5.20
N MET A 51 3.47 -1.12 4.80
CA MET A 51 3.36 -2.51 5.27
C MET A 51 3.90 -3.50 4.24
N GLY A 52 5.07 -3.21 3.64
CA GLY A 52 5.61 -4.00 2.54
C GLY A 52 4.71 -4.05 1.30
N GLY A 53 3.85 -3.04 1.14
CA GLY A 53 2.83 -2.98 0.10
C GLY A 53 1.61 -3.89 0.32
N ALA A 54 1.46 -4.51 1.50
CA ALA A 54 0.23 -5.24 1.83
C ALA A 54 -0.98 -4.29 1.86
N LYS A 55 -2.13 -4.78 1.40
CA LYS A 55 -3.37 -4.03 1.32
C LYS A 55 -4.48 -4.74 2.08
N VAL A 56 -5.20 -3.97 2.89
CA VAL A 56 -6.35 -4.38 3.69
C VAL A 56 -7.61 -3.92 2.97
N TYR A 57 -8.55 -4.83 2.80
CA TYR A 57 -9.85 -4.57 2.18
C TYR A 57 -10.95 -4.94 3.16
N CYS A 58 -11.99 -4.13 3.19
CA CYS A 58 -13.27 -4.59 3.69
C CYS A 58 -13.99 -5.33 2.57
N VAL A 59 -14.50 -6.53 2.85
CA VAL A 59 -15.06 -7.42 1.84
C VAL A 59 -16.40 -8.01 2.26
N ASN A 60 -17.22 -8.39 1.27
CA ASN A 60 -18.47 -9.13 1.47
C ASN A 60 -18.25 -10.64 1.59
N GLU A 61 -19.34 -11.43 1.62
CA GLU A 61 -19.33 -12.88 1.75
C GLU A 61 -18.63 -13.62 0.60
N PHE A 62 -18.44 -12.94 -0.54
CA PHE A 62 -17.71 -13.44 -1.71
C PHE A 62 -16.27 -12.93 -1.77
N ARG A 63 -15.77 -12.29 -0.70
CA ARG A 63 -14.44 -11.67 -0.64
C ARG A 63 -14.21 -10.57 -1.68
N MET A 64 -15.28 -9.92 -2.15
CA MET A 64 -15.20 -8.75 -3.02
C MET A 64 -15.22 -7.47 -2.20
N PRO A 65 -14.46 -6.42 -2.58
CA PRO A 65 -14.48 -5.14 -1.87
C PRO A 65 -15.90 -4.61 -1.67
N TRP A 66 -16.21 -4.21 -0.45
CA TRP A 66 -17.56 -3.83 -0.04
C TRP A 66 -17.54 -2.74 1.05
N PRO A 67 -18.56 -1.88 1.14
CA PRO A 67 -18.59 -0.79 2.12
C PRO A 67 -18.90 -1.21 3.56
N THR A 68 -19.02 -2.52 3.85
CA THR A 68 -19.22 -3.07 5.20
C THR A 68 -18.63 -4.48 5.29
N TYR A 69 -18.15 -4.85 6.48
CA TYR A 69 -17.67 -6.21 6.78
C TYR A 69 -18.81 -7.13 7.22
N GLU A 70 -19.97 -6.54 7.53
CA GLU A 70 -21.17 -7.25 7.98
C GLU A 70 -21.79 -8.09 6.86
N ASN A 71 -22.67 -9.03 7.24
CA ASN A 71 -23.45 -9.90 6.34
C ASN A 71 -22.62 -11.00 5.65
N GLY A 72 -21.71 -11.62 6.39
CA GLY A 72 -20.86 -12.72 5.96
C GLY A 72 -19.49 -12.29 5.44
N GLY A 73 -19.17 -11.00 5.53
CA GLY A 73 -17.93 -10.41 5.06
C GLY A 73 -16.76 -10.53 6.02
N GLY A 74 -15.86 -9.53 5.96
CA GLY A 74 -14.70 -9.46 6.83
C GLY A 74 -13.62 -8.49 6.36
N PHE A 75 -12.43 -8.64 6.94
CA PHE A 75 -11.21 -7.97 6.50
C PHE A 75 -10.29 -8.94 5.76
N LEU A 76 -9.90 -8.58 4.54
CA LEU A 76 -8.99 -9.34 3.71
C LEU A 76 -7.68 -8.57 3.54
N VAL A 77 -6.56 -9.19 3.90
CA VAL A 77 -5.22 -8.65 3.71
C VAL A 77 -4.54 -9.40 2.58
N LEU A 78 -4.16 -8.68 1.53
CA LEU A 78 -3.45 -9.20 0.36
C LEU A 78 -2.04 -8.63 0.28
N ASP A 79 -1.12 -9.39 -0.29
CA ASP A 79 0.20 -8.89 -0.66
C ASP A 79 0.19 -8.15 -2.01
N PRO A 80 1.33 -7.55 -2.43
CA PRO A 80 1.40 -6.85 -3.70
C PRO A 80 1.13 -7.73 -4.94
N GLN A 81 1.17 -9.05 -4.81
CA GLN A 81 0.85 -10.00 -5.88
C GLN A 81 -0.63 -10.40 -5.88
N GLY A 82 -1.39 -10.01 -4.84
CA GLY A 82 -2.80 -10.35 -4.68
C GLY A 82 -3.01 -11.67 -3.92
N GLU A 83 -1.97 -12.26 -3.34
CA GLU A 83 -2.10 -13.48 -2.54
C GLU A 83 -2.52 -13.14 -1.10
N GLU A 84 -3.34 -14.01 -0.52
CA GLU A 84 -3.86 -13.82 0.83
C GLU A 84 -2.76 -13.93 1.89
N ILE A 85 -2.72 -12.93 2.77
CA ILE A 85 -1.90 -12.92 3.98
C ILE A 85 -2.73 -13.34 5.19
N LEU A 86 -3.91 -12.72 5.32
CA LEU A 86 -4.79 -12.88 6.46
C LEU A 86 -6.23 -12.58 6.02
N PHE A 87 -7.17 -13.41 6.45
CA PHE A 87 -8.59 -13.12 6.38
C PHE A 87 -9.19 -13.18 7.78
N VAL A 88 -9.89 -12.11 8.17
CA VAL A 88 -10.62 -12.01 9.43
C VAL A 88 -12.12 -12.00 9.11
N PRO A 89 -12.86 -13.08 9.38
CA PRO A 89 -14.30 -13.13 9.11
C PRO A 89 -15.10 -12.26 10.08
N GLU A 90 -16.28 -11.80 9.65
CA GLU A 90 -17.25 -11.07 10.48
C GLU A 90 -17.42 -11.67 11.88
N ALA A 91 -17.55 -13.00 11.98
CA ALA A 91 -17.74 -13.65 13.28
C ALA A 91 -16.61 -13.37 14.28
N ALA A 92 -15.34 -13.32 13.81
CA ALA A 92 -14.20 -13.00 14.66
C ALA A 92 -14.15 -11.51 15.01
N ILE A 93 -14.62 -10.64 14.10
CA ILE A 93 -14.75 -9.20 14.33
C ILE A 93 -15.75 -8.95 15.46
N GLU A 94 -16.96 -9.52 15.35
CA GLU A 94 -18.03 -9.36 16.34
C GLU A 94 -17.67 -9.96 17.70
N GLU A 95 -17.01 -11.11 17.73
CA GLU A 95 -16.48 -11.69 18.97
C GLU A 95 -15.45 -10.76 19.64
N GLY A 96 -14.55 -10.18 18.84
CA GLY A 96 -13.56 -9.22 19.32
C GLY A 96 -14.20 -7.95 19.88
N ILE A 97 -15.20 -7.39 19.19
CA ILE A 97 -15.96 -6.23 19.68
C ILE A 97 -16.60 -6.53 21.03
N ALA A 98 -17.33 -7.65 21.14
CA ALA A 98 -17.96 -8.06 22.39
C ALA A 98 -16.94 -8.28 23.52
N GLN A 99 -15.75 -8.83 23.21
CA GLN A 99 -14.67 -8.98 24.20
C GLN A 99 -14.18 -7.62 24.71
N VAL A 100 -13.95 -6.66 23.82
CA VAL A 100 -13.48 -5.32 24.22
C VAL A 100 -14.54 -4.62 25.09
N GLU A 101 -15.81 -4.70 24.71
CA GLU A 101 -16.92 -4.14 25.50
C GLU A 101 -16.99 -4.74 26.92
N GLN A 102 -16.72 -6.03 27.07
CA GLN A 102 -16.77 -6.72 28.36
C GLN A 102 -15.55 -6.46 29.24
N THR A 103 -14.36 -6.36 28.62
CA THR A 103 -13.08 -6.37 29.36
C THR A 103 -12.42 -5.00 29.45
N GLY A 104 -12.76 -4.07 28.56
CA GLY A 104 -12.05 -2.81 28.37
C GLY A 104 -10.60 -2.97 27.88
N GLN A 105 -10.20 -4.18 27.47
CA GLN A 105 -8.90 -4.49 26.88
C GLN A 105 -9.05 -4.69 25.38
N TYR A 106 -7.98 -4.54 24.61
CA TYR A 106 -8.01 -4.85 23.18
C TYR A 106 -8.29 -6.34 22.92
N ALA A 107 -8.84 -6.64 21.75
CA ALA A 107 -9.04 -8.00 21.27
C ALA A 107 -8.19 -8.26 20.02
N THR A 108 -7.65 -9.47 19.89
CA THR A 108 -6.97 -9.91 18.65
C THR A 108 -8.01 -10.55 17.75
N LEU A 109 -8.19 -10.01 16.55
CA LEU A 109 -9.18 -10.52 15.59
C LEU A 109 -8.58 -11.59 14.68
N GLY A 110 -7.30 -11.46 14.35
CA GLY A 110 -6.59 -12.46 13.55
C GLY A 110 -5.10 -12.19 13.46
N VAL A 111 -4.33 -13.25 13.21
CA VAL A 111 -2.86 -13.22 13.03
C VAL A 111 -2.53 -14.08 11.82
N SER A 112 -1.70 -13.57 10.91
CA SER A 112 -1.28 -14.33 9.72
C SER A 112 -0.41 -15.52 10.12
N GLU A 113 -0.65 -16.67 9.50
CA GLU A 113 0.19 -17.87 9.69
C GLU A 113 1.55 -17.72 9.01
N ARG A 114 1.60 -16.93 7.93
CA ARG A 114 2.83 -16.58 7.24
C ARG A 114 3.48 -15.37 7.87
N LEU A 115 4.81 -15.40 8.00
CA LEU A 115 5.58 -14.19 8.27
C LEU A 115 5.46 -13.25 7.08
N TRP A 116 5.41 -11.97 7.37
CA TRP A 116 5.37 -10.90 6.39
C TRP A 116 6.64 -10.06 6.48
N TYR A 117 6.79 -9.15 5.51
CA TYR A 117 7.82 -8.13 5.41
C TYR A 117 8.43 -7.71 6.76
N GLY A 118 9.76 -7.74 6.86
CA GLY A 118 10.49 -7.57 8.12
C GLY A 118 10.47 -8.78 9.06
N GLY A 119 9.96 -9.94 8.60
CA GLY A 119 10.00 -11.21 9.34
C GLY A 119 8.96 -11.35 10.44
N ALA A 120 7.96 -10.47 10.51
CA ALA A 120 6.90 -10.46 11.53
C ALA A 120 5.53 -10.83 10.92
N PRO A 121 4.65 -11.54 11.66
CA PRO A 121 3.29 -11.78 11.18
C PRO A 121 2.47 -10.48 11.17
N ILE A 122 1.51 -10.40 10.26
CA ILE A 122 0.48 -9.36 10.28
C ILE A 122 -0.60 -9.76 11.27
N ALA A 123 -1.05 -8.83 12.10
CA ALA A 123 -2.16 -9.06 13.03
C ALA A 123 -3.15 -7.90 13.00
N ILE A 124 -4.44 -8.20 13.12
CA ILE A 124 -5.52 -7.22 13.24
C ILE A 124 -6.12 -7.31 14.63
N TYR A 125 -6.37 -6.15 15.24
CA TYR A 125 -6.91 -5.97 16.58
C TYR A 125 -8.12 -5.04 16.56
N TYR A 126 -8.98 -5.18 17.56
CA TYR A 126 -9.99 -4.19 17.92
C TYR A 126 -9.61 -3.53 19.25
N LEU A 127 -9.65 -2.19 19.29
CA LEU A 127 -9.16 -1.39 20.41
C LEU A 127 -10.31 -0.87 21.27
N PRO A 128 -10.05 -0.58 22.56
CA PRO A 128 -11.02 0.10 23.43
C PRO A 128 -11.46 1.49 22.94
N SER A 129 -10.73 2.10 22.00
CA SER A 129 -11.12 3.34 21.34
C SER A 129 -12.25 3.17 20.32
N GLY A 130 -12.65 1.93 20.00
CA GLY A 130 -13.60 1.62 18.93
C GLY A 130 -12.96 1.52 17.54
N GLU A 131 -11.63 1.53 17.47
CA GLU A 131 -10.85 1.46 16.23
C GLU A 131 -10.33 0.05 15.97
N PHE A 132 -10.22 -0.30 14.70
CA PHE A 132 -9.42 -1.43 14.26
C PHE A 132 -7.97 -1.00 14.08
N GLN A 133 -7.04 -1.91 14.36
CA GLN A 133 -5.62 -1.67 14.18
C GLN A 133 -4.98 -2.88 13.50
N ILE A 134 -4.21 -2.67 12.44
CA ILE A 134 -3.31 -3.67 11.87
C ILE A 134 -1.89 -3.36 12.30
N ASN A 135 -1.15 -4.39 12.72
CA ASN A 135 0.27 -4.31 12.99
C ASN A 135 1.03 -5.08 11.91
N ALA A 136 2.08 -4.47 11.39
CA ALA A 136 3.04 -5.06 10.45
C ALA A 136 4.46 -4.57 10.80
N ALA A 137 5.42 -4.89 9.93
CA ALA A 137 6.75 -4.26 9.94
C ALA A 137 7.07 -3.62 8.58
N ASP A 138 8.01 -2.68 8.55
CA ASP A 138 8.55 -2.06 7.33
C ASP A 138 9.84 -2.76 6.82
N GLU A 139 10.52 -2.16 5.82
CA GLU A 139 11.74 -2.69 5.20
C GLU A 139 12.94 -2.80 6.15
N TRP A 140 12.87 -2.11 7.28
CA TRP A 140 13.91 -2.09 8.31
C TRP A 140 13.47 -2.82 9.58
N GLU A 141 12.44 -3.68 9.49
CA GLU A 141 11.89 -4.45 10.61
C GLU A 141 11.26 -3.58 11.71
N LYS A 142 10.93 -2.31 11.41
CA LYS A 142 10.28 -1.44 12.39
C LYS A 142 8.78 -1.70 12.42
N PRO A 143 8.17 -1.72 13.62
CA PRO A 143 6.72 -1.86 13.73
C PRO A 143 5.99 -0.72 13.04
N VAL A 144 5.03 -1.07 12.19
CA VAL A 144 4.09 -0.13 11.57
C VAL A 144 2.69 -0.50 12.02
N GLU A 145 1.92 0.51 12.40
CA GLU A 145 0.49 0.36 12.67
C GLU A 145 -0.34 1.23 11.74
N PHE A 146 -1.49 0.71 11.34
CA PHE A 146 -2.52 1.47 10.64
C PHE A 146 -3.85 1.24 11.34
N ARG A 147 -4.61 2.33 11.57
CA ARG A 147 -5.89 2.30 12.26
C ARG A 147 -7.01 2.77 11.35
N TRP A 148 -8.20 2.19 11.54
CA TRP A 148 -9.41 2.60 10.83
C TRP A 148 -10.64 2.35 11.69
N THR A 149 -11.74 3.00 11.35
CA THR A 149 -13.06 2.67 11.88
C THR A 149 -13.98 2.32 10.71
N GLU A 150 -14.89 1.37 10.92
CA GLU A 150 -15.81 0.89 9.89
C GLU A 150 -15.10 0.30 8.64
N CYS A 151 -15.71 0.45 7.47
CA CYS A 151 -15.16 0.08 6.15
C CYS A 151 -15.00 1.32 5.27
N ARG A 152 -14.52 2.40 5.88
CA ARG A 152 -14.22 3.68 5.22
C ARG A 152 -12.80 4.11 5.59
N ASN A 153 -12.13 4.84 4.70
CA ASN A 153 -10.80 5.38 4.97
C ASN A 153 -10.93 6.52 5.96
N VAL A 154 -10.62 6.27 7.23
CA VAL A 154 -10.88 7.28 8.27
C VAL A 154 -9.70 8.20 8.47
N THR A 155 -8.46 7.72 8.60
CA THR A 155 -7.23 8.53 8.57
C THR A 155 -6.02 7.57 8.65
N VAL A 156 -4.93 7.84 7.92
CA VAL A 156 -3.63 7.18 8.16
C VAL A 156 -2.88 7.99 9.22
N ALA A 157 -2.75 7.47 10.45
CA ALA A 157 -1.93 8.08 11.50
C ALA A 157 -1.20 7.00 12.33
N THR A 158 0.02 7.30 12.75
CA THR A 158 0.80 6.54 13.74
C THR A 158 0.34 6.92 15.16
N SER A 159 0.64 6.10 16.18
CA SER A 159 0.27 6.33 17.59
C SER A 159 0.68 7.69 18.18
N ASP A 160 1.63 8.38 17.57
CA ASP A 160 2.09 9.72 17.91
C ASP A 160 1.29 10.85 17.20
N GLY A 161 0.31 10.51 16.37
CA GLY A 161 -0.51 11.43 15.58
C GLY A 161 0.17 11.96 14.32
N CYS A 162 1.30 11.38 13.91
CA CYS A 162 1.99 11.70 12.66
C CYS A 162 1.55 10.79 11.52
N LYS A 163 1.93 11.14 10.28
CA LYS A 163 1.76 10.22 9.15
C LYS A 163 2.82 9.11 9.25
N PRO A 164 2.57 7.88 8.79
CA PRO A 164 3.61 6.86 8.71
C PRO A 164 4.84 7.34 7.94
N GLY A 165 6.03 7.02 8.45
CA GLY A 165 7.30 7.56 7.96
C GLY A 165 7.63 8.99 8.42
N TRP A 166 6.80 9.58 9.29
CA TRP A 166 7.05 10.87 9.95
C TRP A 166 7.10 10.66 11.46
N ASP A 167 7.99 11.37 12.13
CA ASP A 167 8.13 11.34 13.59
C ASP A 167 8.03 12.78 14.14
N ARG A 168 7.75 12.93 15.43
CA ARG A 168 7.77 14.22 16.10
C ARG A 168 9.20 14.63 16.40
N ASN A 169 9.63 15.76 15.83
CA ASN A 169 10.87 16.40 16.28
C ASN A 169 10.76 16.95 17.71
N ALA A 170 11.87 17.47 18.23
CA ALA A 170 11.95 18.09 19.56
C ALA A 170 10.96 19.26 19.80
N SER A 171 10.36 19.82 18.75
CA SER A 171 9.32 20.86 18.86
C SER A 171 7.89 20.31 18.83
N GLY A 172 7.72 18.99 18.81
CA GLY A 172 6.43 18.32 18.77
C GLY A 172 5.74 18.36 17.41
N ARG A 173 6.44 18.74 16.33
CA ARG A 173 5.90 18.76 14.97
C ARG A 173 6.26 17.48 14.23
N CYS A 174 5.29 16.90 13.52
CA CYS A 174 5.55 15.83 12.58
C CYS A 174 6.47 16.34 11.47
N VAL A 175 7.63 15.72 11.33
CA VAL A 175 8.60 15.98 10.28
C VAL A 175 8.98 14.67 9.62
N TYR A 176 9.27 14.74 8.32
CA TYR A 176 9.83 13.62 7.59
C TYR A 176 11.31 13.51 7.97
N GLU A 177 11.56 12.97 9.15
CA GLU A 177 12.89 12.54 9.53
C GLU A 177 12.99 11.07 9.11
N ASN A 178 13.81 10.81 8.08
CA ASN A 178 14.37 9.48 7.83
C ASN A 178 15.19 9.10 9.06
N LEU A 179 14.54 8.66 10.14
CA LEU A 179 15.23 8.15 11.31
C LEU A 179 15.67 6.72 11.00
N TYR A 180 16.74 6.65 10.20
CA TYR A 180 17.75 5.59 10.06
C TYR A 180 17.28 4.16 9.79
#